data_AF-A0A3B8W8K1-F1
#
_entry.id   AF-A0A3B8W8K1-F1
#
_cell.length_a   1.000
_cell.length_b   1.000
_cell.length_c   1.000
_cell.angle_alpha   90.00
_cell.angle_beta   90.00
_cell.angle_gamma   90.00
#
_symmetry.space_group_name_H-M   'P 1'
#
loop_
_entity.id
_entity.type
_entity.pdbx_description
1 polymer ?
#
loop_
_entity_poly.entity_id
_entity_poly.type
_entity_poly.pdbx_seq_one_letter_code
_entity_poly.pdbx_strand_id
1 'polypeptide(L)'
;MFEEVNLLFFCTCFLPGIQYIRGAITMFRTLYFFFPKVYYSFPVQLLLNNFRRTQVLLLCWIIVFAMITGNFGKYLGIPYLFLDPEYLNRVNFTSFFIMGAVTAGFTTAFHITSYINDGHRFSFVGTLPKPFTKFAVNNSLIPFVFLAIYLYEIIVFQVNNEYRSQYGLITSVAGLLTGYGMMTLVFYTYFRLTNKDIFRYVVCRIDERLKSSVKMTRASAIKKLDIARKKQVRVDYYWDRTRFKPVENISFYDKATILQVFDQNHLNLVIIELFIFALVLVLGLFKDNPVFQLPAASSFVIFLTIFVMLSGAFKYWFGGWSATVGLILFLVVNYLVGEDFFSRKYEAFGLNYNTYPAEYNIRSLQHLNDSAHQEGDRRVTLIGLKNWRKKFGEEKPKMVFLCVSGGGKRAALWALSALQRADSLTNGALMKQSILVTGASGGLIGASYFRELKLRALLGEKIEPYAAVHRDRIATDNLNPLIFSLMASDLFVGFTQ
;
A
#
# COMPACT_ATOMS: atom_id res chain seq x y z
N MET A 1 -46.60 51.35 50.08
CA MET A 1 -45.39 52.19 50.22
C MET A 1 -44.31 51.24 50.74
N PHE A 2 -43.75 50.41 49.86
CA PHE A 2 -42.40 50.63 49.29
C PHE A 2 -41.40 50.82 50.45
N GLU A 3 -40.80 49.76 50.98
CA GLU A 3 -39.37 49.51 50.67
C GLU A 3 -38.79 48.13 51.08
N GLU A 4 -39.55 47.07 51.37
CA GLU A 4 -38.97 45.80 51.87
C GLU A 4 -39.04 44.58 50.93
N VAL A 5 -39.45 44.74 49.67
CA VAL A 5 -39.61 43.60 48.74
C VAL A 5 -38.43 43.41 47.76
N ASN A 6 -37.42 44.30 47.75
CA ASN A 6 -36.38 44.29 46.71
C ASN A 6 -35.00 43.71 47.09
N LEU A 7 -34.76 43.24 48.33
CA LEU A 7 -33.45 42.67 48.69
C LEU A 7 -33.36 41.14 48.61
N LEU A 8 -34.49 40.41 48.65
CA LEU A 8 -34.48 38.95 48.60
C LEU A 8 -34.46 38.36 47.18
N PHE A 9 -34.74 39.17 46.15
CA PHE A 9 -34.71 38.72 44.75
C PHE A 9 -33.35 38.92 44.06
N PHE A 10 -32.45 39.72 44.65
CA PHE A 10 -31.13 39.97 44.07
C PHE A 10 -30.05 38.96 44.51
N CYS A 11 -30.25 38.24 45.63
CA CYS A 11 -29.28 37.26 46.12
C CYS A 11 -29.47 35.84 45.55
N THR A 12 -30.64 35.49 45.00
CA THR A 12 -30.91 34.13 44.48
C THR A 12 -30.57 33.95 42.99
N CYS A 13 -30.33 35.04 42.24
CA CYS A 13 -30.00 34.96 40.82
C CYS A 13 -28.48 34.94 40.50
N PHE A 14 -27.59 35.25 41.45
CA PHE A 14 -26.13 35.30 41.22
C PHE A 14 -25.33 34.12 41.80
N LEU A 15 -25.98 33.22 42.54
CA LEU A 15 -25.35 32.00 43.08
C LEU A 15 -25.15 30.84 42.08
N PRO A 16 -25.94 30.65 41.00
CA PRO A 16 -25.67 29.58 40.02
C PRO A 16 -24.42 29.86 39.17
N GLY A 17 -24.08 31.15 38.96
CA GLY A 17 -22.94 31.57 38.16
C GLY A 17 -21.59 31.29 38.81
N ILE A 18 -21.48 31.38 40.14
CA ILE A 18 -20.21 31.19 40.85
C ILE A 18 -19.80 29.71 40.91
N GLN A 19 -20.75 28.78 40.98
CA GLN A 19 -20.48 27.33 40.86
C GLN A 19 -20.11 26.93 39.43
N TYR A 20 -20.75 27.50 38.41
CA TYR A 20 -20.38 27.29 37.01
C TYR A 20 -19.00 27.88 36.67
N ILE A 21 -18.68 29.06 37.20
CA ILE A 21 -17.36 29.68 37.04
C ILE A 21 -16.29 28.90 37.81
N ARG A 22 -16.55 28.40 39.02
CA ARG A 22 -15.62 27.51 39.73
C ARG A 22 -15.46 26.16 39.02
N GLY A 23 -16.52 25.55 38.50
CA GLY A 23 -16.47 24.32 37.71
C GLY A 23 -15.67 24.50 36.41
N ALA A 24 -15.92 25.60 35.70
CA ALA A 24 -15.16 25.99 34.51
C ALA A 24 -13.70 26.31 34.84
N ILE A 25 -13.40 27.08 35.90
CA ILE A 25 -12.02 27.38 36.32
C ILE A 25 -11.29 26.12 36.77
N THR A 26 -11.97 25.16 37.42
CA THR A 26 -11.37 23.88 37.84
C THR A 26 -11.17 22.95 36.64
N MET A 27 -12.10 22.93 35.68
CA MET A 27 -11.95 22.24 34.40
C MET A 27 -10.83 22.84 33.56
N PHE A 28 -10.74 24.17 33.45
CA PHE A 28 -9.66 24.90 32.79
C PHE A 28 -8.31 24.72 33.49
N ARG A 29 -8.25 24.70 34.83
CA ARG A 29 -7.04 24.34 35.57
C ARG A 29 -6.63 22.89 35.30
N THR A 30 -7.58 21.96 35.32
CA THR A 30 -7.31 20.54 35.06
C THR A 30 -6.81 20.35 33.63
N LEU A 31 -7.44 20.99 32.63
CA LEU A 31 -6.94 21.03 31.25
C LEU A 31 -5.56 21.71 31.16
N TYR A 32 -5.33 22.82 31.84
CA TYR A 32 -4.06 23.56 31.83
C TYR A 32 -2.90 22.74 32.45
N PHE A 33 -3.17 21.92 33.47
CA PHE A 33 -2.18 21.00 34.05
C PHE A 33 -2.04 19.68 33.27
N PHE A 34 -3.07 19.26 32.54
CA PHE A 34 -3.07 18.02 31.75
C PHE A 34 -2.47 18.22 30.35
N PHE A 35 -2.64 19.40 29.74
CA PHE A 35 -2.14 19.70 28.40
C PHE A 35 -0.61 19.58 28.27
N PRO A 36 0.22 20.10 29.20
CA PRO A 36 1.66 19.85 29.18
C PRO A 36 1.99 18.37 29.35
N LYS A 37 1.25 17.63 30.17
CA LYS A 37 1.51 16.18 30.40
C LYS A 37 1.23 15.36 29.15
N VAL A 38 0.18 15.68 28.40
CA VAL A 38 -0.15 15.02 27.13
C VAL A 38 0.82 15.48 26.03
N TYR A 39 1.11 16.77 25.93
CA TYR A 39 2.00 17.31 24.91
C TYR A 39 3.42 16.75 25.04
N TYR A 40 3.98 16.72 26.25
CA TYR A 40 5.30 16.14 26.52
C TYR A 40 5.26 14.62 26.76
N SER A 41 4.18 13.94 26.38
CA SER A 41 4.14 12.48 26.36
C SER A 41 4.91 11.94 25.17
N PHE A 42 5.55 10.78 25.35
CA PHE A 42 6.37 10.16 24.33
C PHE A 42 5.61 9.87 23.03
N PRO A 43 4.36 9.35 23.05
CA PRO A 43 3.60 9.12 21.82
C PRO A 43 3.32 10.41 21.02
N VAL A 44 2.99 11.50 21.70
CA VAL A 44 2.71 12.79 21.05
C VAL A 44 3.99 13.39 20.48
N GLN A 45 5.10 13.34 21.23
CA GLN A 45 6.40 13.82 20.75
C GLN A 45 6.91 13.00 19.55
N LEU A 46 6.65 11.69 19.52
CA LEU A 46 6.96 10.84 18.37
C LEU A 46 6.09 11.18 17.16
N LEU A 47 4.78 11.40 17.36
CA LEU A 47 3.88 11.84 16.29
C LEU A 47 4.38 13.15 15.66
N LEU A 48 4.65 14.17 16.49
CA LEU A 48 5.18 15.46 16.03
C LEU A 48 6.54 15.31 15.34
N ASN A 49 7.41 14.42 15.86
CA ASN A 49 8.67 14.11 15.22
C ASN A 49 8.45 13.49 13.83
N ASN A 50 7.50 12.58 13.67
CA ASN A 50 7.20 11.96 12.38
C ASN A 50 6.77 13.01 11.34
N PHE A 51 5.90 13.96 11.73
CA PHE A 51 5.50 15.08 10.85
C PHE A 51 6.67 15.98 10.46
N ARG A 52 7.60 16.21 11.37
CA ARG A 52 8.72 17.12 11.13
C ARG A 52 9.88 16.50 10.36
N ARG A 53 10.12 15.19 10.51
CA ARG A 53 11.39 14.55 10.11
C ARG A 53 11.21 13.31 9.22
N THR A 54 10.05 12.69 9.18
CA THR A 54 9.82 11.44 8.42
C THR A 54 8.65 11.58 7.46
N GLN A 55 8.67 12.63 6.64
CA GLN A 55 7.59 12.92 5.68
C GLN A 55 7.37 11.79 4.68
N VAL A 56 8.44 11.13 4.23
CA VAL A 56 8.34 9.99 3.28
C VAL A 56 7.60 8.81 3.90
N LEU A 57 7.87 8.49 5.17
CA LEU A 57 7.17 7.43 5.91
C LEU A 57 5.68 7.78 6.09
N LEU A 58 5.40 9.05 6.42
CA LEU A 58 4.01 9.52 6.56
C LEU A 58 3.28 9.52 5.21
N LEU A 59 3.94 9.87 4.11
CA LEU A 59 3.37 9.78 2.78
C LEU A 59 2.93 8.35 2.46
N CYS A 60 3.75 7.35 2.82
CA CYS A 60 3.37 5.94 2.67
C CYS A 60 2.10 5.61 3.46
N TRP A 61 2.01 6.05 4.73
CA TRP A 61 0.78 5.87 5.51
C TRP A 61 -0.43 6.57 4.88
N ILE A 62 -0.27 7.82 4.45
CA ILE A 62 -1.33 8.61 3.80
C ILE A 62 -1.86 7.89 2.55
N ILE A 63 -0.97 7.32 1.74
CA ILE A 63 -1.37 6.55 0.54
C ILE A 63 -2.24 5.36 0.94
N VAL A 64 -1.82 4.55 1.93
CA VAL A 64 -2.61 3.38 2.34
C VAL A 64 -3.94 3.82 2.98
N PHE A 65 -3.95 4.88 3.80
CA PHE A 65 -5.18 5.48 4.33
C PHE A 65 -6.14 5.91 3.21
N ALA A 66 -5.63 6.59 2.19
CA ALA A 66 -6.44 7.06 1.07
C ALA A 66 -7.01 5.90 0.24
N MET A 67 -6.27 4.79 0.11
CA MET A 67 -6.73 3.58 -0.56
C MET A 67 -7.87 2.89 0.21
N ILE A 68 -7.71 2.66 1.52
CA ILE A 68 -8.73 1.95 2.31
C ILE A 68 -10.02 2.78 2.50
N THR A 69 -9.91 4.10 2.57
CA THR A 69 -11.06 5.02 2.71
C THR A 69 -11.75 5.34 1.39
N GLY A 70 -11.23 4.85 0.25
CA GLY A 70 -11.78 5.13 -1.07
C GLY A 70 -11.53 6.54 -1.61
N ASN A 71 -10.67 7.33 -0.96
CA ASN A 71 -10.24 8.64 -1.44
C ASN A 71 -9.20 8.56 -2.56
N PHE A 72 -8.64 7.38 -2.81
CA PHE A 72 -7.70 7.13 -3.90
C PHE A 72 -8.13 5.92 -4.74
N GLY A 73 -8.12 6.06 -6.07
CA GLY A 73 -8.30 4.94 -6.99
C GLY A 73 -9.69 4.27 -6.99
N LYS A 74 -10.73 4.94 -6.47
CA LYS A 74 -12.11 4.38 -6.39
C LYS A 74 -12.66 3.93 -7.75
N TYR A 75 -12.49 4.75 -8.78
CA TYR A 75 -12.93 4.41 -10.15
C TYR A 75 -12.15 3.25 -10.78
N LEU A 76 -10.91 3.05 -10.34
CA LEU A 76 -10.05 1.94 -10.77
C LEU A 76 -10.28 0.67 -9.94
N GLY A 77 -11.07 0.77 -8.87
CA GLY A 77 -11.36 -0.32 -7.96
C GLY A 77 -10.24 -0.69 -6.99
N ILE A 78 -9.26 0.21 -6.78
CA ILE A 78 -8.16 -0.02 -5.84
C ILE A 78 -8.64 -0.32 -4.41
N PRO A 79 -9.65 0.40 -3.85
CA PRO A 79 -10.11 0.13 -2.48
C PRO A 79 -10.60 -1.31 -2.30
N TYR A 80 -11.24 -1.91 -3.32
CA TYR A 80 -11.75 -3.28 -3.26
C TYR A 80 -10.63 -4.29 -3.01
N LEU A 81 -9.42 -4.05 -3.51
CA LEU A 81 -8.26 -4.93 -3.30
C LEU A 81 -7.88 -5.04 -1.82
N PHE A 82 -8.14 -3.99 -1.04
CA PHE A 82 -7.87 -3.96 0.40
C PHE A 82 -9.07 -4.43 1.22
N LEU A 83 -10.29 -4.09 0.80
CA LEU A 83 -11.51 -4.36 1.57
C LEU A 83 -12.06 -5.79 1.35
N ASP A 84 -11.71 -6.40 0.22
CA ASP A 84 -12.07 -7.78 -0.14
C ASP A 84 -10.89 -8.44 -0.87
N PRO A 85 -9.76 -8.70 -0.17
CA PRO A 85 -8.56 -9.24 -0.78
C PRO A 85 -8.82 -10.66 -1.32
N GLU A 86 -8.54 -10.86 -2.61
CA GLU A 86 -8.67 -12.16 -3.27
C GLU A 86 -7.35 -12.93 -3.20
N TYR A 87 -7.41 -14.21 -2.87
CA TYR A 87 -6.28 -15.14 -2.88
C TYR A 87 -6.73 -16.50 -3.40
N LEU A 88 -6.04 -17.04 -4.41
CA LEU A 88 -6.41 -18.30 -5.07
C LEU A 88 -7.88 -18.34 -5.53
N ASN A 89 -8.34 -17.23 -6.14
CA ASN A 89 -9.72 -17.02 -6.58
C ASN A 89 -10.78 -17.10 -5.47
N ARG A 90 -10.39 -16.85 -4.22
CA ARG A 90 -11.28 -16.87 -3.06
C ARG A 90 -11.01 -15.70 -2.14
N VAL A 91 -12.07 -15.16 -1.55
CA VAL A 91 -11.94 -14.21 -0.45
C VAL A 91 -12.36 -14.92 0.83
N ASN A 92 -11.40 -15.25 1.69
CA ASN A 92 -11.65 -16.03 2.90
C ASN A 92 -10.68 -15.63 4.03
N PHE A 93 -10.72 -16.38 5.13
CA PHE A 93 -9.80 -16.21 6.26
C PHE A 93 -8.34 -16.06 5.83
N THR A 94 -7.86 -16.90 4.91
CA THR A 94 -6.46 -16.89 4.44
C THR A 94 -6.12 -15.59 3.71
N SER A 95 -7.02 -15.09 2.87
CA SER A 95 -6.80 -13.84 2.13
C SER A 95 -6.65 -12.65 3.09
N PHE A 96 -7.53 -12.55 4.09
CA PHE A 96 -7.43 -11.52 5.14
C PHE A 96 -6.25 -11.76 6.08
N PHE A 97 -5.89 -13.01 6.38
CA PHE A 97 -4.73 -13.36 7.19
C PHE A 97 -3.42 -12.87 6.57
N ILE A 98 -3.21 -13.11 5.26
CA ILE A 98 -2.05 -12.60 4.52
C ILE A 98 -2.01 -11.08 4.61
N MET A 99 -3.15 -10.42 4.37
CA MET A 99 -3.25 -8.96 4.44
C MET A 99 -2.92 -8.41 5.83
N GLY A 100 -3.40 -9.07 6.89
CA GLY A 100 -3.09 -8.73 8.28
C GLY A 100 -1.60 -8.89 8.59
N ALA A 101 -1.00 -10.00 8.17
CA ALA A 101 0.43 -10.28 8.35
C ALA A 101 1.30 -9.23 7.63
N VAL A 102 1.00 -8.90 6.38
CA VAL A 102 1.72 -7.88 5.62
C VAL A 102 1.56 -6.49 6.23
N THR A 103 0.36 -6.15 6.72
CA THR A 103 0.12 -4.87 7.41
C THR A 103 0.95 -4.77 8.70
N ALA A 104 1.10 -5.86 9.46
CA ALA A 104 2.00 -5.90 10.62
C ALA A 104 3.48 -5.77 10.23
N GLY A 105 3.87 -6.33 9.07
CA GLY A 105 5.20 -6.11 8.48
C GLY A 105 5.46 -4.65 8.16
N PHE A 106 4.52 -3.98 7.50
CA PHE A 106 4.60 -2.54 7.20
C PHE A 106 4.69 -1.68 8.47
N THR A 107 3.84 -1.95 9.47
CA THR A 107 3.91 -1.32 10.79
C THR A 107 5.28 -1.51 11.45
N THR A 108 5.83 -2.72 11.36
CA THR A 108 7.14 -3.03 11.94
C THR A 108 8.26 -2.29 11.22
N ALA A 109 8.27 -2.26 9.89
CA ALA A 109 9.24 -1.50 9.10
C ALA A 109 9.18 0.00 9.41
N PHE A 110 7.99 0.56 9.61
CA PHE A 110 7.81 1.93 10.08
C PHE A 110 8.46 2.15 11.46
N HIS A 111 8.23 1.26 12.43
CA HIS A 111 8.85 1.36 13.75
C HIS A 111 10.37 1.26 13.72
N ILE A 112 10.91 0.31 12.94
CA ILE A 112 12.35 0.11 12.73
C ILE A 112 12.97 1.38 12.15
N THR A 113 12.41 1.85 11.03
CA THR A 113 12.95 3.00 10.29
C THR A 113 12.91 4.28 11.12
N SER A 114 11.83 4.52 11.87
CA SER A 114 11.73 5.66 12.78
C SER A 114 12.75 5.56 13.93
N TYR A 115 12.97 4.36 14.48
CA TYR A 115 13.94 4.15 15.56
C TYR A 115 15.38 4.38 15.10
N ILE A 116 15.76 3.87 13.92
CA ILE A 116 17.09 4.08 13.32
C ILE A 116 17.35 5.58 13.10
N ASN A 117 16.39 6.28 12.49
CA ASN A 117 16.58 7.66 12.07
C ASN A 117 16.56 8.67 13.22
N ASP A 118 15.65 8.51 14.18
CA ASP A 118 15.38 9.53 15.19
C ASP A 118 15.44 9.01 16.64
N GLY A 119 15.68 7.71 16.86
CA GLY A 119 15.74 7.11 18.20
C GLY A 119 16.79 7.74 19.13
N HIS A 120 17.95 8.16 18.58
CA HIS A 120 19.02 8.82 19.33
C HIS A 120 18.63 10.19 19.93
N ARG A 121 17.53 10.81 19.44
CA ARG A 121 16.99 12.08 19.97
C ARG A 121 16.22 11.88 21.29
N PHE A 122 15.88 10.64 21.59
CA PHE A 122 15.16 10.22 22.79
C PHE A 122 16.10 9.34 23.63
N SER A 123 17.19 9.93 24.11
CA SER A 123 18.26 9.21 24.83
C SER A 123 17.76 8.40 26.04
N PHE A 124 16.69 8.86 26.70
CA PHE A 124 16.04 8.14 27.81
C PHE A 124 15.56 6.75 27.43
N VAL A 125 15.22 6.52 26.16
CA VAL A 125 14.79 5.20 25.68
C VAL A 125 15.92 4.19 25.82
N GLY A 126 17.17 4.62 25.61
CA GLY A 126 18.36 3.78 25.73
C GLY A 126 18.66 3.32 27.16
N THR A 127 18.09 3.97 28.17
CA THR A 127 18.24 3.57 29.58
C THR A 127 17.13 2.64 30.04
N LEU A 128 16.11 2.41 29.23
CA LEU A 128 15.00 1.51 29.52
C LEU A 128 15.32 0.07 29.08
N PRO A 129 14.81 -0.95 29.79
CA PRO A 129 14.88 -2.33 29.31
C PRO A 129 14.07 -2.47 28.01
N LYS A 130 14.64 -3.17 27.03
CA LYS A 130 14.04 -3.38 25.70
C LYS A 130 13.69 -2.06 24.98
N PRO A 131 14.70 -1.22 24.68
CA PRO A 131 14.52 0.14 24.18
C PRO A 131 13.65 0.20 22.91
N PHE A 132 13.90 -0.68 21.94
CA PHE A 132 13.12 -0.75 20.70
C PHE A 132 11.63 -1.03 20.95
N THR A 133 11.29 -1.97 21.83
CA THR A 133 9.89 -2.29 22.14
C THR A 133 9.18 -1.08 22.77
N LYS A 134 9.84 -0.35 23.67
CA LYS A 134 9.26 0.86 24.27
C LYS A 134 9.03 1.93 23.22
N PHE A 135 10.00 2.14 22.33
CA PHE A 135 9.86 3.06 21.20
C PHE A 135 8.70 2.67 20.30
N ALA A 136 8.63 1.42 19.84
CA ALA A 136 7.61 0.93 18.94
C ALA A 136 6.19 1.10 19.50
N VAL A 137 5.96 0.71 20.76
CA VAL A 137 4.63 0.85 21.39
C VAL A 137 4.21 2.32 21.47
N ASN A 138 5.13 3.24 21.79
CA ASN A 138 4.81 4.67 21.85
C ASN A 138 4.69 5.29 20.44
N ASN A 139 5.34 4.72 19.42
CA ASN A 139 5.21 5.12 18.01
C ASN A 139 4.01 4.45 17.30
N SER A 140 3.18 3.68 18.00
CA SER A 140 2.09 2.90 17.40
C SER A 140 0.80 3.68 17.13
N LEU A 141 0.75 4.99 17.41
CA LEU A 141 -0.48 5.78 17.27
C LEU A 141 -1.02 5.78 15.83
N ILE A 142 -0.16 6.02 14.84
CA ILE A 142 -0.55 6.00 13.41
C ILE A 142 -0.98 4.59 12.99
N PRO A 143 -0.18 3.51 13.21
CA PRO A 143 -0.60 2.14 12.91
C PRO A 143 -1.90 1.71 13.58
N PHE A 144 -2.13 2.13 14.82
CA PHE A 144 -3.33 1.78 15.57
C PHE A 144 -4.57 2.45 14.98
N VAL A 145 -4.50 3.75 14.70
CA VAL A 145 -5.59 4.48 14.03
C VAL A 145 -5.85 3.89 12.64
N PHE A 146 -4.79 3.54 11.91
CA PHE A 146 -4.92 2.86 10.62
C PHE A 146 -5.68 1.55 10.74
N LEU A 147 -5.25 0.66 11.65
CA LEU A 147 -5.90 -0.63 11.84
C LEU A 147 -7.36 -0.49 12.25
N ALA A 148 -7.69 0.47 13.12
CA ALA A 148 -9.05 0.75 13.55
C ALA A 148 -9.94 1.22 12.38
N ILE A 149 -9.46 2.17 11.58
CA ILE A 149 -10.17 2.65 10.39
C ILE A 149 -10.28 1.52 9.36
N TYR A 150 -9.22 0.73 9.17
CA TYR A 150 -9.24 -0.37 8.21
C TYR A 150 -10.27 -1.45 8.57
N LEU A 151 -10.36 -1.82 9.85
CA LEU A 151 -11.39 -2.72 10.35
C LEU A 151 -12.80 -2.15 10.14
N TYR A 152 -12.99 -0.86 10.43
CA TYR A 152 -14.25 -0.18 10.20
C TYR A 152 -14.65 -0.21 8.72
N GLU A 153 -13.75 0.15 7.81
CA GLU A 153 -14.00 0.15 6.37
C GLU A 153 -14.29 -1.26 5.85
N ILE A 154 -13.58 -2.30 6.32
CA ILE A 154 -13.88 -3.71 5.97
C ILE A 154 -15.29 -4.07 6.41
N ILE A 155 -15.69 -3.75 7.64
CA ILE A 155 -17.02 -4.10 8.17
C ILE A 155 -18.11 -3.39 7.36
N VAL A 156 -17.97 -2.07 7.14
CA VAL A 156 -18.91 -1.28 6.34
C VAL A 156 -19.02 -1.84 4.93
N PHE A 157 -17.89 -2.17 4.31
CA PHE A 157 -17.84 -2.71 2.96
C PHE A 157 -18.54 -4.08 2.85
N GLN A 158 -18.18 -5.03 3.71
CA GLN A 158 -18.67 -6.41 3.66
C GLN A 158 -20.17 -6.50 3.99
N VAL A 159 -20.68 -5.61 4.84
CA VAL A 159 -22.12 -5.54 5.18
C VAL A 159 -22.93 -4.86 4.07
N ASN A 160 -22.48 -3.71 3.58
CA ASN A 160 -23.30 -2.89 2.69
C ASN A 160 -23.19 -3.27 1.20
N ASN A 161 -22.06 -3.85 0.79
CA ASN A 161 -21.79 -4.09 -0.63
C ASN A 161 -21.81 -5.59 -1.00
N GLU A 162 -21.25 -6.44 -0.14
CA GLU A 162 -21.16 -7.89 -0.40
C GLU A 162 -22.34 -8.68 0.17
N TYR A 163 -23.20 -8.05 0.98
CA TYR A 163 -24.33 -8.69 1.67
C TYR A 163 -23.93 -10.00 2.36
N ARG A 164 -22.71 -10.03 2.92
CA ARG A 164 -22.08 -11.26 3.36
C ARG A 164 -22.74 -11.80 4.62
N SER A 165 -22.73 -13.12 4.77
CA SER A 165 -23.22 -13.76 6.00
C SER A 165 -22.41 -13.32 7.22
N GLN A 166 -23.05 -13.26 8.39
CA GLN A 166 -22.38 -12.89 9.65
C GLN A 166 -21.15 -13.75 9.93
N TYR A 167 -21.21 -15.04 9.61
CA TYR A 167 -20.07 -15.96 9.71
C TYR A 167 -18.91 -15.58 8.77
N GLY A 168 -19.22 -15.20 7.53
CA GLY A 168 -18.22 -14.72 6.56
C GLY A 168 -17.52 -13.44 7.01
N LEU A 169 -18.26 -12.52 7.63
CA LEU A 169 -17.70 -11.29 8.20
C LEU A 169 -16.76 -11.60 9.38
N ILE A 170 -17.21 -12.41 10.34
CA ILE A 170 -16.41 -12.76 11.53
C ILE A 170 -15.11 -13.47 11.11
N THR A 171 -15.18 -14.41 10.17
CA THR A 171 -13.99 -15.13 9.66
C THR A 171 -13.02 -14.20 8.94
N SER A 172 -13.51 -13.22 8.19
CA SER A 172 -12.67 -12.21 7.52
C SER A 172 -11.94 -11.31 8.52
N VAL A 173 -12.68 -10.76 9.50
CA VAL A 173 -12.10 -9.92 10.57
C VAL A 173 -11.13 -10.72 11.43
N ALA A 174 -11.49 -11.95 11.80
CA ALA A 174 -10.62 -12.86 12.55
C ALA A 174 -9.35 -13.19 11.76
N GLY A 175 -9.45 -13.41 10.44
CA GLY A 175 -8.30 -13.61 9.56
C GLY A 175 -7.32 -12.44 9.65
N LEU A 176 -7.81 -11.22 9.44
CA LEU A 176 -6.99 -10.01 9.50
C LEU A 176 -6.30 -9.84 10.85
N LEU A 177 -7.06 -9.91 11.95
CA LEU A 177 -6.54 -9.74 13.30
C LEU A 177 -5.54 -10.84 13.69
N THR A 178 -5.82 -12.08 13.31
CA THR A 178 -4.95 -13.22 13.59
C THR A 178 -3.64 -13.10 12.82
N GLY A 179 -3.70 -12.74 11.52
CA GLY A 179 -2.51 -12.50 10.70
C GLY A 179 -1.66 -11.36 11.26
N TYR A 180 -2.28 -10.24 11.61
CA TYR A 180 -1.62 -9.08 12.20
C TYR A 180 -0.96 -9.42 13.55
N GLY A 181 -1.71 -10.09 14.44
CA GLY A 181 -1.25 -10.49 15.77
C GLY A 181 -0.12 -11.52 15.71
N MET A 182 -0.25 -12.54 14.86
CA MET A 182 0.76 -13.58 14.67
C MET A 182 2.06 -13.00 14.14
N MET A 183 2.01 -12.16 13.09
CA MET A 183 3.22 -11.54 12.53
C MET A 183 3.86 -10.58 13.54
N THR A 184 3.06 -9.81 14.29
CA THR A 184 3.56 -8.96 15.38
C THR A 184 4.26 -9.79 16.46
N LEU A 185 3.73 -10.98 16.79
CA LEU A 185 4.34 -11.90 17.75
C LEU A 185 5.66 -12.48 17.22
N VAL A 186 5.75 -12.80 15.92
CA VAL A 186 6.98 -13.25 15.27
C VAL A 186 8.07 -12.18 15.40
N PHE A 187 7.78 -10.94 15.02
CA PHE A 187 8.73 -9.83 15.16
C PHE A 187 9.09 -9.57 16.62
N TYR A 188 8.11 -9.55 17.53
CA TYR A 188 8.37 -9.37 18.96
C TYR A 188 9.29 -10.46 19.52
N THR A 189 9.07 -11.72 19.12
CA THR A 189 9.89 -12.86 19.55
C THR A 189 11.30 -12.73 18.99
N TYR A 190 11.44 -12.41 17.70
CA TYR A 190 12.73 -12.12 17.09
C TYR A 190 13.48 -11.02 17.86
N PHE A 191 12.86 -9.86 18.07
CA PHE A 191 13.50 -8.75 18.78
C PHE A 191 13.82 -9.10 20.23
N ARG A 192 13.03 -9.95 20.88
CA ARG A 192 13.35 -10.43 22.23
C ARG A 192 14.58 -11.34 22.26
N LEU A 193 14.77 -12.17 21.24
CA LEU A 193 15.91 -13.09 21.14
C LEU A 193 17.20 -12.37 20.72
N THR A 194 17.08 -11.42 19.79
CA THR A 194 18.24 -10.72 19.22
C THR A 194 18.66 -9.50 20.05
N ASN A 195 17.73 -8.81 20.71
CA ASN A 195 18.04 -7.74 21.66
C ASN A 195 18.29 -8.35 23.05
N LYS A 196 19.46 -8.95 23.25
CA LYS A 196 19.92 -9.32 24.59
C LYS A 196 20.15 -8.04 25.41
N ASP A 197 19.73 -8.04 26.68
CA ASP A 197 19.88 -6.89 27.58
C ASP A 197 21.36 -6.47 27.66
N ILE A 198 21.69 -5.37 27.00
CA ILE A 198 23.05 -4.85 26.88
C ILE A 198 23.63 -4.50 28.26
N PHE A 199 22.78 -4.21 29.25
CA PHE A 199 23.19 -4.00 30.64
C PHE A 199 23.99 -5.18 31.21
N ARG A 200 23.64 -6.42 30.88
CA ARG A 200 24.37 -7.59 31.37
C ARG A 200 25.69 -7.82 30.64
N TYR A 201 25.83 -7.32 29.41
CA TYR A 201 27.02 -7.50 28.58
C TYR A 201 28.04 -6.35 28.73
N VAL A 202 27.55 -5.12 28.98
CA VAL A 202 28.39 -3.93 29.18
C VAL A 202 28.97 -3.88 30.60
N VAL A 203 28.20 -4.28 31.63
CA VAL A 203 28.74 -4.36 33.00
C VAL A 203 29.84 -5.42 33.11
N CYS A 204 29.71 -6.57 32.44
CA CYS A 204 30.80 -7.57 32.40
C CYS A 204 32.01 -7.15 31.54
N ARG A 205 31.86 -6.25 30.57
CA ARG A 205 32.98 -5.80 29.72
C ARG A 205 33.69 -4.54 30.21
N ILE A 206 33.08 -3.76 31.09
CA ILE A 206 33.76 -2.61 31.71
C ILE A 206 34.95 -3.09 32.56
N ASP A 207 34.81 -4.25 33.23
CA ASP A 207 35.92 -4.88 33.96
C ASP A 207 37.04 -5.42 33.05
N GLU A 208 36.72 -5.90 31.84
CA GLU A 208 37.73 -6.42 30.91
C GLU A 208 38.38 -5.35 30.03
N ARG A 209 37.64 -4.32 29.59
CA ARG A 209 38.17 -3.28 28.66
C ARG A 209 38.96 -2.17 29.32
N LEU A 210 38.95 -2.05 30.65
CA LEU A 210 39.94 -1.24 31.36
C LEU A 210 41.36 -1.80 31.25
N LYS A 211 41.55 -3.01 30.70
CA LYS A 211 42.86 -3.64 30.46
C LYS A 211 43.38 -3.64 29.01
N SER A 212 42.63 -3.20 28.00
CA SER A 212 43.18 -3.20 26.63
C SER A 212 42.67 -2.06 25.76
N SER A 213 43.57 -1.09 25.56
CA SER A 213 43.45 0.04 24.65
C SER A 213 43.20 -0.36 23.20
N VAL A 214 42.21 0.24 22.54
CA VAL A 214 42.19 0.35 21.07
C VAL A 214 41.80 1.77 20.69
N LYS A 215 42.72 2.46 20.00
CA LYS A 215 42.51 3.73 19.32
C LYS A 215 41.51 3.52 18.18
N MET A 216 40.22 3.64 18.47
CA MET A 216 39.19 3.80 17.45
C MET A 216 39.08 5.30 17.11
N THR A 217 38.95 5.63 15.83
CA THR A 217 39.01 6.97 15.21
C THR A 217 38.13 7.99 15.96
N ARG A 218 38.74 8.77 16.84
CA ARG A 218 38.08 9.74 17.74
C ARG A 218 37.22 10.78 17.01
N ALA A 219 37.52 11.10 15.74
CA ALA A 219 36.82 12.16 15.01
C ALA A 219 35.34 11.85 14.67
N SER A 220 34.98 10.61 14.34
CA SER A 220 33.60 10.24 13.99
C SER A 220 32.70 10.07 15.23
N ALA A 221 33.27 9.50 16.30
CA ALA A 221 32.60 9.36 17.59
C ALA A 221 32.34 10.71 18.29
N ILE A 222 33.29 11.65 18.19
CA ILE A 222 33.16 13.01 18.77
C ILE A 222 32.08 13.82 18.03
N LYS A 223 31.98 13.70 16.70
CA LYS A 223 30.92 14.38 15.91
C LYS A 223 29.52 13.83 16.24
N LYS A 224 29.39 12.50 16.47
CA LYS A 224 28.15 11.88 16.97
C LYS A 224 27.81 12.32 18.41
N LEU A 225 28.80 12.49 19.28
CA LEU A 225 28.61 12.98 20.66
C LEU A 225 28.05 14.41 20.70
N ASP A 226 28.50 15.29 19.78
CA ASP A 226 28.06 16.68 19.71
C ASP A 226 26.65 16.84 19.12
N ILE A 227 26.27 15.98 18.16
CA ILE A 227 24.91 15.90 17.62
C ILE A 227 23.91 15.45 18.70
N ALA A 228 24.32 14.52 19.58
CA ALA A 228 23.52 14.05 20.71
C ALA A 228 23.36 15.11 21.81
N ARG A 229 24.34 16.03 21.99
CA ARG A 229 24.30 17.11 23.00
C ARG A 229 23.32 18.24 22.67
N LYS A 230 23.06 18.56 21.39
CA LYS A 230 22.34 19.78 20.99
C LYS A 230 20.88 19.60 20.52
N LYS A 231 20.33 18.38 20.43
CA LYS A 231 19.03 18.12 19.78
C LYS A 231 18.10 17.12 20.50
N GLN A 232 18.26 16.92 21.81
CA GLN A 232 17.35 16.06 22.58
C GLN A 232 15.95 16.67 22.66
N VAL A 233 14.92 15.83 22.51
CA VAL A 233 13.51 16.26 22.64
C VAL A 233 13.08 16.01 24.07
N ARG A 234 12.45 17.02 24.69
CA ARG A 234 11.90 16.89 26.04
C ARG A 234 10.72 15.92 26.03
N VAL A 235 10.79 14.90 26.87
CA VAL A 235 9.73 13.92 27.11
C VAL A 235 9.61 13.72 28.61
N ASP A 236 8.41 13.94 29.13
CA ASP A 236 8.15 13.90 30.58
C ASP A 236 7.50 12.56 30.98
N TYR A 237 6.73 11.94 30.08
CA TYR A 237 6.01 10.68 30.33
C TYR A 237 6.11 9.73 29.14
N TYR A 238 6.17 8.42 29.39
CA TYR A 238 6.08 7.39 28.34
C TYR A 238 5.09 6.30 28.72
N TRP A 239 4.52 5.63 27.72
CA TRP A 239 3.64 4.50 27.91
C TRP A 239 4.45 3.22 28.11
N ASP A 240 4.27 2.56 29.25
CA ASP A 240 4.90 1.29 29.59
C ASP A 240 3.87 0.15 29.61
N ARG A 241 3.45 -0.30 28.43
CA ARG A 241 2.48 -1.41 28.16
C ARG A 241 1.10 -1.25 28.79
N THR A 242 1.02 -1.02 30.10
CA THR A 242 -0.18 -0.96 30.92
C THR A 242 -0.34 0.36 31.67
N ARG A 243 0.74 1.13 31.89
CA ARG A 243 0.68 2.40 32.67
C ARG A 243 1.59 3.47 32.07
N PHE A 244 1.22 4.74 32.23
CA PHE A 244 2.11 5.86 31.97
C PHE A 244 3.13 6.00 33.11
N LYS A 245 4.42 6.10 32.76
CA LYS A 245 5.51 6.30 33.71
C LYS A 245 6.23 7.62 33.42
N PRO A 246 6.66 8.37 34.46
CA PRO A 246 7.50 9.53 34.27
C PRO A 246 8.90 9.11 33.79
N VAL A 247 9.56 9.96 33.02
CA VAL A 247 10.96 9.77 32.63
C VAL A 247 11.85 10.16 33.81
N GLU A 248 12.69 9.24 34.28
CA GLU A 248 13.64 9.49 35.37
C GLU A 248 14.82 10.36 34.91
N ASN A 249 15.36 11.18 35.81
CA ASN A 249 16.49 12.07 35.50
C ASN A 249 17.74 11.26 35.13
N ILE A 250 18.19 11.43 33.89
CA ILE A 250 19.20 10.61 33.21
C ILE A 250 20.62 11.17 33.44
N SER A 251 20.83 11.96 34.49
CA SER A 251 22.10 12.66 34.78
C SER A 251 23.29 11.73 35.04
N PHE A 252 23.07 10.41 35.11
CA PHE A 252 24.04 9.42 35.59
C PHE A 252 24.68 8.52 34.51
N TYR A 253 24.21 8.54 33.25
CA TYR A 253 24.71 7.61 32.22
C TYR A 253 25.73 8.26 31.27
N ASP A 254 26.88 7.60 31.08
CA ASP A 254 27.87 8.02 30.08
C ASP A 254 27.27 7.90 28.66
N LYS A 255 27.26 9.02 27.95
CA LYS A 255 26.59 9.18 26.65
C LYS A 255 27.20 8.30 25.57
N ALA A 256 28.47 7.92 25.73
CA ALA A 256 29.15 6.96 24.87
C ALA A 256 28.51 5.55 24.96
N THR A 257 28.11 5.13 26.16
CA THR A 257 27.45 3.84 26.42
C THR A 257 26.04 3.80 25.85
N ILE A 258 25.29 4.91 25.97
CA ILE A 258 23.95 5.04 25.36
C ILE A 258 24.05 4.92 23.83
N LEU A 259 25.04 5.55 23.18
CA LEU A 259 25.22 5.45 21.73
C LEU A 259 25.59 4.03 21.27
N GLN A 260 26.38 3.29 22.05
CA GLN A 260 26.71 1.89 21.76
C GLN A 260 25.48 0.96 21.79
N VAL A 261 24.51 1.23 22.68
CA VAL A 261 23.23 0.50 22.72
C VAL A 261 22.42 0.71 21.43
N PHE A 262 22.41 1.93 20.90
CA PHE A 262 21.74 2.22 19.62
C PHE A 262 22.46 1.57 18.44
N ASP A 263 23.80 1.60 18.39
CA ASP A 263 24.59 1.01 17.30
C ASP A 263 24.47 -0.53 17.26
N GLN A 264 24.33 -1.22 18.40
CA GLN A 264 24.13 -2.67 18.42
C GLN A 264 22.71 -3.09 18.02
N ASN A 265 21.69 -2.36 18.48
CA ASN A 265 20.32 -2.57 18.01
C ASN A 265 20.19 -2.26 16.52
N HIS A 266 20.96 -1.30 15.99
CA HIS A 266 20.98 -0.95 14.58
C HIS A 266 21.40 -2.13 13.68
N LEU A 267 22.44 -2.90 14.06
CA LEU A 267 22.88 -4.05 13.27
C LEU A 267 21.79 -5.15 13.16
N ASN A 268 21.08 -5.42 14.26
CA ASN A 268 19.94 -6.35 14.25
C ASN A 268 18.80 -5.88 13.33
N LEU A 269 18.58 -4.57 13.27
CA LEU A 269 17.55 -3.98 12.43
C LEU A 269 17.92 -4.10 10.94
N VAL A 270 19.18 -3.83 10.58
CA VAL A 270 19.68 -4.00 9.20
C VAL A 270 19.60 -5.46 8.75
N ILE A 271 19.90 -6.43 9.62
CA ILE A 271 19.76 -7.87 9.29
C ILE A 271 18.30 -8.22 8.96
N ILE A 272 17.34 -7.67 9.71
CA ILE A 272 15.92 -7.92 9.44
C ILE A 272 15.48 -7.31 8.10
N GLU A 273 15.99 -6.11 7.76
CA GLU A 273 15.70 -5.45 6.48
C GLU A 273 16.23 -6.30 5.31
N LEU A 274 17.45 -6.82 5.42
CA LEU A 274 18.03 -7.74 4.44
C LEU A 274 17.25 -9.05 4.33
N PHE A 275 16.77 -9.60 5.45
CA PHE A 275 15.95 -10.81 5.44
C PHE A 275 14.59 -10.59 4.75
N ILE A 276 13.91 -9.47 5.05
CA ILE A 276 12.64 -9.12 4.39
C ILE A 276 12.88 -8.92 2.88
N PHE A 277 13.96 -8.24 2.50
CA PHE A 277 14.33 -8.05 1.10
C PHE A 277 14.60 -9.39 0.39
N ALA A 278 15.35 -10.30 1.01
CA ALA A 278 15.60 -11.64 0.48
C ALA A 278 14.31 -12.46 0.32
N LEU A 279 13.38 -12.36 1.27
CA LEU A 279 12.07 -13.04 1.19
C LEU A 279 11.28 -12.56 -0.04
N VAL A 280 11.28 -11.26 -0.33
CA VAL A 280 10.59 -10.71 -1.51
C VAL A 280 11.22 -11.21 -2.81
N LEU A 281 12.55 -11.26 -2.89
CA LEU A 281 13.23 -11.83 -4.06
C LEU A 281 12.87 -13.30 -4.29
N VAL A 282 12.85 -14.10 -3.22
CA VAL A 282 12.45 -15.51 -3.29
C VAL A 282 11.01 -15.64 -3.77
N LEU A 283 10.08 -14.83 -3.25
CA LEU A 283 8.69 -14.82 -3.74
C LEU A 283 8.61 -14.47 -5.24
N GLY A 284 9.44 -13.54 -5.71
CA GLY A 284 9.50 -13.18 -7.13
C GLY A 284 10.02 -14.29 -8.04
N LEU A 285 10.96 -15.11 -7.58
CA LEU A 285 11.45 -16.27 -8.34
C LEU A 285 10.35 -17.31 -8.59
N PHE A 286 9.36 -17.42 -7.71
CA PHE A 286 8.27 -18.40 -7.82
C PHE A 286 6.95 -17.79 -8.32
N LYS A 287 6.99 -16.64 -9.00
CA LYS A 287 5.78 -15.89 -9.43
C LYS A 287 4.80 -16.66 -10.32
N ASP A 288 5.30 -17.64 -11.08
CA ASP A 288 4.48 -18.41 -12.01
C ASP A 288 3.62 -19.48 -11.30
N ASN A 289 3.89 -19.76 -10.02
CA ASN A 289 3.09 -20.66 -9.21
C ASN A 289 2.00 -19.88 -8.43
N PRO A 290 0.70 -20.20 -8.60
CA PRO A 290 -0.41 -19.49 -7.96
C PRO A 290 -0.32 -19.35 -6.44
N VAL A 291 0.35 -20.27 -5.75
CA VAL A 291 0.50 -20.24 -4.29
C VAL A 291 1.40 -19.07 -3.82
N PHE A 292 2.29 -18.58 -4.68
CA PHE A 292 3.16 -17.45 -4.36
C PHE A 292 2.58 -16.10 -4.82
N GLN A 293 1.45 -16.12 -5.54
CA GLN A 293 0.75 -14.92 -6.00
C GLN A 293 -0.10 -14.37 -4.85
N LEU A 294 0.52 -13.50 -4.04
CA LEU A 294 -0.15 -12.83 -2.94
C LEU A 294 -1.27 -11.92 -3.45
N PRO A 295 -2.28 -11.59 -2.60
CA PRO A 295 -3.27 -10.58 -2.93
C PRO A 295 -2.60 -9.29 -3.41
N ALA A 296 -3.20 -8.61 -4.40
CA ALA A 296 -2.64 -7.40 -5.00
C ALA A 296 -2.35 -6.32 -3.94
N ALA A 297 -3.29 -6.09 -3.03
CA ALA A 297 -3.11 -5.14 -1.93
C ALA A 297 -1.95 -5.54 -1.00
N SER A 298 -1.80 -6.83 -0.70
CA SER A 298 -0.67 -7.32 0.10
C SER A 298 0.65 -7.06 -0.61
N SER A 299 0.71 -7.36 -1.89
CA SER A 299 1.90 -7.12 -2.70
C SER A 299 2.24 -5.61 -2.71
N PHE A 300 1.25 -4.73 -2.86
CA PHE A 300 1.47 -3.28 -2.85
C PHE A 300 1.97 -2.76 -1.49
N VAL A 301 1.44 -3.30 -0.39
CA VAL A 301 1.93 -2.95 0.96
C VAL A 301 3.36 -3.47 1.19
N ILE A 302 3.73 -4.64 0.63
CA ILE A 302 5.12 -5.10 0.63
C ILE A 302 6.02 -4.10 -0.13
N PHE A 303 5.60 -3.62 -1.30
CA PHE A 303 6.34 -2.59 -2.04
C PHE A 303 6.53 -1.32 -1.21
N LEU A 304 5.47 -0.80 -0.57
CA LEU A 304 5.58 0.34 0.34
C LEU A 304 6.48 0.05 1.55
N THR A 305 6.48 -1.19 2.05
CA THR A 305 7.38 -1.63 3.14
C THR A 305 8.83 -1.51 2.71
N ILE A 306 9.18 -1.99 1.51
CA ILE A 306 10.54 -1.86 0.94
C ILE A 306 10.89 -0.38 0.76
N PHE A 307 9.97 0.41 0.21
CA PHE A 307 10.20 1.83 0.00
C PHE A 307 10.43 2.59 1.32
N VAL A 308 9.70 2.26 2.39
CA VAL A 308 9.92 2.80 3.74
C VAL A 308 11.32 2.46 4.25
N MET A 309 11.74 1.19 4.15
CA MET A 309 13.06 0.75 4.62
C MET A 309 14.19 1.42 3.82
N LEU A 310 14.08 1.46 2.48
CA LEU A 310 15.06 2.12 1.60
C LEU A 310 15.16 3.62 1.88
N SER A 311 14.03 4.30 2.05
CA SER A 311 13.99 5.72 2.41
C SER A 311 14.65 5.97 3.77
N GLY A 312 14.48 5.02 4.70
CA GLY A 312 15.16 4.96 5.98
C GLY A 312 16.67 4.92 5.85
N ALA A 313 17.17 3.88 5.16
CA ALA A 313 18.59 3.67 4.90
C ALA A 313 19.23 4.84 4.15
N PHE A 314 18.54 5.38 3.15
CA PHE A 314 18.98 6.53 2.37
C PHE A 314 19.18 7.78 3.25
N LYS A 315 18.20 8.09 4.10
CA LYS A 315 18.33 9.21 5.06
C LYS A 315 19.46 8.96 6.06
N TYR A 316 19.65 7.73 6.50
CA TYR A 316 20.72 7.35 7.41
C TYR A 316 22.11 7.56 6.78
N TRP A 317 22.34 7.11 5.55
CA TRP A 317 23.64 7.23 4.87
C TRP A 317 23.99 8.66 4.47
N PHE A 318 23.03 9.38 3.89
CA PHE A 318 23.29 10.74 3.36
C PHE A 318 23.05 11.84 4.38
N GLY A 319 22.42 11.54 5.52
CA GLY A 319 22.21 12.47 6.62
C GLY A 319 21.50 13.76 6.18
N GLY A 320 22.13 14.91 6.43
CA GLY A 320 21.59 16.22 6.03
C GLY A 320 21.56 16.47 4.51
N TRP A 321 22.33 15.71 3.74
CA TRP A 321 22.41 15.82 2.27
C TRP A 321 21.37 14.95 1.54
N SER A 322 20.55 14.19 2.28
CA SER A 322 19.59 13.26 1.68
C SER A 322 18.68 13.95 0.66
N ALA A 323 18.20 15.17 0.93
CA ALA A 323 17.36 15.91 -0.01
C ALA A 323 18.09 16.24 -1.31
N THR A 324 19.34 16.72 -1.23
CA THR A 324 20.16 17.07 -2.39
C THR A 324 20.51 15.85 -3.22
N VAL A 325 20.95 14.76 -2.58
CA VAL A 325 21.26 13.50 -3.28
C VAL A 325 20.01 12.92 -3.92
N GLY A 326 18.86 13.01 -3.23
CA GLY A 326 17.57 12.57 -3.77
C GLY A 326 17.19 13.35 -5.02
N LEU A 327 17.41 14.66 -5.04
CA LEU A 327 17.17 15.50 -6.22
C LEU A 327 18.11 15.14 -7.37
N ILE A 328 19.40 14.94 -7.12
CA ILE A 328 20.36 14.52 -8.14
C ILE A 328 19.95 13.16 -8.73
N LEU A 329 19.63 12.18 -7.88
CA LEU A 329 19.19 10.87 -8.31
C LEU A 329 17.91 10.96 -9.16
N PHE A 330 16.95 11.78 -8.73
CA PHE A 330 15.73 12.04 -9.50
C PHE A 330 16.04 12.61 -10.89
N LEU A 331 16.92 13.61 -10.98
CA LEU A 331 17.31 14.20 -12.27
C LEU A 331 18.03 13.19 -13.18
N VAL A 332 18.91 12.36 -12.61
CA VAL A 332 19.60 11.30 -13.36
C VAL A 332 18.61 10.26 -13.86
N VAL A 333 17.72 9.76 -13.00
CA VAL A 333 16.68 8.79 -13.40
C VAL A 333 15.77 9.40 -14.46
N ASN A 334 15.35 10.66 -14.30
CA ASN A 334 14.52 11.34 -15.27
C ASN A 334 15.22 11.47 -16.64
N TYR A 335 16.51 11.78 -16.65
CA TYR A 335 17.31 11.81 -17.87
C TYR A 335 17.39 10.42 -18.53
N LEU A 336 17.72 9.38 -17.75
CA LEU A 336 17.79 8.00 -18.25
C LEU A 336 16.45 7.48 -18.79
N VAL A 337 15.33 7.85 -18.16
CA VAL A 337 13.98 7.55 -18.66
C VAL A 337 13.70 8.28 -19.96
N GLY A 338 14.14 9.53 -20.10
CA GLY A 338 14.00 10.31 -21.34
C GLY A 338 14.80 9.74 -22.52
N GLU A 339 15.91 9.06 -22.25
CA GLU A 339 16.73 8.34 -23.24
C GLU A 339 16.25 6.90 -23.49
N ASP A 340 15.03 6.55 -23.05
CA ASP A 340 14.42 5.22 -23.21
C ASP A 340 15.24 4.07 -22.59
N PHE A 341 16.20 4.35 -21.69
CA PHE A 341 17.12 3.35 -21.10
C PHE A 341 16.39 2.27 -20.30
N PHE A 342 15.27 2.64 -19.67
CA PHE A 342 14.40 1.71 -18.92
C PHE A 342 13.18 1.23 -19.71
N SER A 343 13.05 1.63 -20.98
CA SER A 343 11.88 1.27 -21.78
C SER A 343 11.91 -0.24 -22.09
N ARG A 344 10.85 -0.94 -21.71
CA ARG A 344 10.55 -2.28 -22.22
C ARG A 344 9.41 -2.17 -23.19
N LYS A 345 9.60 -2.76 -24.37
CA LYS A 345 8.53 -2.89 -25.34
C LYS A 345 7.73 -4.13 -24.98
N TYR A 346 6.50 -3.92 -24.52
CA TYR A 346 5.53 -5.00 -24.38
C TYR A 346 4.92 -5.27 -25.74
N GLU A 347 5.26 -6.42 -26.30
CA GLU A 347 4.77 -6.86 -27.60
C GLU A 347 3.30 -7.27 -27.51
N ALA A 348 2.47 -6.71 -28.38
CA ALA A 348 1.08 -7.12 -28.52
C ALA A 348 1.01 -8.47 -29.25
N PHE A 349 0.26 -9.40 -28.68
CA PHE A 349 0.07 -10.72 -29.28
C PHE A 349 -0.45 -10.61 -30.72
N GLY A 350 0.17 -11.37 -31.63
CA GLY A 350 -0.25 -11.46 -33.03
C GLY A 350 0.35 -10.40 -33.95
N LEU A 351 1.18 -9.48 -33.45
CA LEU A 351 1.98 -8.59 -34.29
C LEU A 351 3.38 -9.17 -34.53
N ASN A 352 3.94 -8.89 -35.71
CA ASN A 352 5.30 -9.30 -36.06
C ASN A 352 6.29 -8.21 -35.66
N TYR A 353 7.08 -8.44 -34.62
CA TYR A 353 8.15 -7.54 -34.16
C TYR A 353 9.52 -7.87 -34.74
N ASN A 354 9.64 -8.94 -35.53
CA ASN A 354 10.87 -9.31 -36.25
C ASN A 354 11.04 -8.53 -37.57
N THR A 355 10.36 -7.41 -37.72
CA THR A 355 10.39 -6.56 -38.92
C THR A 355 10.79 -5.14 -38.53
N TYR A 356 11.14 -4.33 -39.53
CA TYR A 356 11.42 -2.92 -39.31
C TYR A 356 10.19 -2.22 -38.71
N PRO A 357 10.35 -1.50 -37.58
CA PRO A 357 9.26 -0.74 -36.98
C PRO A 357 8.69 0.27 -37.97
N ALA A 358 7.36 0.35 -38.02
CA ALA A 358 6.70 1.37 -38.84
C ALA A 358 7.05 2.77 -38.30
N GLU A 359 7.40 3.70 -39.19
CA GLU A 359 7.68 5.08 -38.81
C GLU A 359 6.43 5.79 -38.30
N TYR A 360 6.44 6.21 -37.04
CA TYR A 360 5.35 6.97 -36.43
C TYR A 360 5.68 8.47 -36.43
N ASN A 361 5.44 9.12 -37.57
CA ASN A 361 5.60 10.57 -37.73
C ASN A 361 4.47 11.17 -38.59
N ILE A 362 4.32 12.50 -38.56
CA ILE A 362 3.23 13.20 -39.26
C ILE A 362 3.25 12.92 -40.77
N ARG A 363 4.44 12.87 -41.38
CA ARG A 363 4.58 12.59 -42.82
C ARG A 363 4.08 11.19 -43.16
N SER A 364 4.46 10.18 -42.39
CA SER A 364 3.98 8.81 -42.57
C SER A 364 2.46 8.70 -42.38
N LEU A 365 1.90 9.38 -41.37
CA LEU A 365 0.46 9.43 -41.15
C LEU A 365 -0.30 10.13 -42.29
N GLN A 366 0.27 11.19 -42.87
CA GLN A 366 -0.31 11.87 -44.03
C GLN A 366 -0.28 10.98 -45.28
N HIS A 367 0.83 10.27 -45.50
CA HIS A 367 0.97 9.33 -46.61
C HIS A 367 -0.04 8.19 -46.52
N LEU A 368 -0.25 7.63 -45.32
CA LEU A 368 -1.26 6.59 -45.07
C LEU A 368 -2.71 7.08 -45.21
N ASN A 369 -2.94 8.40 -45.20
CA ASN A 369 -4.26 9.01 -45.35
C ASN A 369 -4.46 9.69 -46.71
N ASP A 370 -3.64 9.38 -47.71
CA ASP A 370 -3.83 9.91 -49.06
C ASP A 370 -5.08 9.30 -49.74
N SER A 371 -5.49 9.90 -50.86
CA SER A 371 -6.68 9.45 -51.59
C SER A 371 -6.54 8.03 -52.14
N ALA A 372 -5.33 7.57 -52.43
CA ALA A 372 -5.07 6.23 -52.97
C ALA A 372 -5.28 5.15 -51.90
N HIS A 373 -4.79 5.37 -50.69
CA HIS A 373 -5.00 4.48 -49.53
C HIS A 373 -6.47 4.49 -49.11
N GLN A 374 -7.11 5.65 -49.04
CA GLN A 374 -8.54 5.74 -48.73
C GLN A 374 -9.41 4.94 -49.72
N GLU A 375 -9.13 5.04 -51.02
CA GLU A 375 -9.85 4.27 -52.03
C GLU A 375 -9.46 2.78 -52.02
N GLY A 376 -8.22 2.45 -51.66
CA GLY A 376 -7.81 1.08 -51.33
C GLY A 376 -8.66 0.48 -50.20
N ASP A 377 -8.77 1.17 -49.08
CA ASP A 377 -9.54 0.76 -47.90
C ASP A 377 -11.04 0.65 -48.22
N ARG A 378 -11.59 1.58 -49.01
CA ARG A 378 -12.97 1.50 -49.50
C ARG A 378 -13.19 0.22 -50.31
N ARG A 379 -12.28 -0.11 -51.24
CA ARG A 379 -12.38 -1.33 -52.06
C ARG A 379 -12.31 -2.59 -51.20
N VAL A 380 -11.39 -2.66 -50.25
CA VAL A 380 -11.26 -3.81 -49.33
C VAL A 380 -12.51 -3.95 -48.46
N THR A 381 -13.00 -2.85 -47.88
CA THR A 381 -14.22 -2.83 -47.07
C THR A 381 -15.44 -3.29 -47.87
N LEU A 382 -15.54 -2.88 -49.15
CA LEU A 382 -16.61 -3.30 -50.04
C LEU A 382 -16.61 -4.81 -50.31
N ILE A 383 -15.43 -5.44 -50.43
CA ILE A 383 -15.31 -6.91 -50.54
C ILE A 383 -15.88 -7.56 -49.28
N GLY A 384 -15.50 -7.08 -48.08
CA GLY A 384 -16.04 -7.55 -46.81
C GLY A 384 -17.55 -7.43 -46.72
N LEU A 385 -18.10 -6.28 -47.11
CA LEU A 385 -19.54 -6.01 -47.17
C LEU A 385 -20.28 -6.93 -48.13
N LYS A 386 -19.72 -7.16 -49.33
CA LYS A 386 -20.28 -8.10 -50.32
C LYS A 386 -20.29 -9.54 -49.77
N ASN A 387 -19.20 -9.98 -49.13
CA ASN A 387 -19.13 -11.29 -48.50
C ASN A 387 -20.11 -11.44 -47.34
N TRP A 388 -20.31 -10.39 -46.55
CA TRP A 388 -21.35 -10.36 -45.51
C TRP A 388 -22.76 -10.44 -46.11
N ARG A 389 -23.05 -9.65 -47.16
CA ARG A 389 -24.36 -9.62 -47.83
C ARG A 389 -24.77 -10.99 -48.40
N LYS A 390 -23.80 -11.75 -48.93
CA LYS A 390 -23.99 -13.11 -49.47
C LYS A 390 -24.50 -14.14 -48.45
N LYS A 391 -24.43 -13.85 -47.14
CA LYS A 391 -24.94 -14.74 -46.07
C LYS A 391 -26.47 -14.76 -45.95
N PHE A 392 -27.17 -13.90 -46.71
CA PHE A 392 -28.61 -13.65 -46.61
C PHE A 392 -29.27 -13.72 -47.99
N GLY A 393 -30.59 -13.98 -48.02
CA GLY A 393 -31.40 -14.00 -49.26
C GLY A 393 -31.58 -12.63 -49.90
N GLU A 394 -32.51 -12.49 -50.83
CA GLU A 394 -32.65 -11.28 -51.66
C GLU A 394 -33.08 -10.02 -50.89
N GLU A 395 -33.79 -10.19 -49.78
CA GLU A 395 -34.19 -9.07 -48.92
C GLU A 395 -33.00 -8.35 -48.30
N LYS A 396 -33.10 -7.02 -48.14
CA LYS A 396 -32.05 -6.19 -47.55
C LYS A 396 -31.87 -6.56 -46.06
N PRO A 397 -30.73 -7.16 -45.66
CA PRO A 397 -30.54 -7.60 -44.28
C PRO A 397 -30.35 -6.41 -43.34
N LYS A 398 -30.81 -6.54 -42.09
CA LYS A 398 -30.49 -5.59 -41.03
C LYS A 398 -29.00 -5.71 -40.69
N MET A 399 -28.29 -4.59 -40.72
CA MET A 399 -26.90 -4.48 -40.30
C MET A 399 -26.86 -4.13 -38.81
N VAL A 400 -26.09 -4.89 -38.03
CA VAL A 400 -25.94 -4.66 -36.59
C VAL A 400 -24.53 -4.18 -36.26
N PHE A 401 -24.45 -3.14 -35.44
CA PHE A 401 -23.24 -2.60 -34.85
C PHE A 401 -23.24 -2.92 -33.36
N LEU A 402 -22.26 -3.72 -32.91
CA LEU A 402 -22.12 -4.07 -31.51
C LEU A 402 -21.18 -3.06 -30.84
N CYS A 403 -21.74 -2.23 -29.95
CA CYS A 403 -21.00 -1.21 -29.21
C CYS A 403 -20.86 -1.61 -27.75
N VAL A 404 -19.63 -1.78 -27.25
CA VAL A 404 -19.36 -2.25 -25.89
C VAL A 404 -18.55 -1.22 -25.08
N SER A 405 -19.02 -0.91 -23.88
CA SER A 405 -18.37 0.07 -23.00
C SER A 405 -17.18 -0.51 -22.25
N GLY A 406 -16.24 0.36 -21.86
CA GLY A 406 -15.16 0.00 -20.94
C GLY A 406 -15.65 -0.20 -19.50
N GLY A 407 -14.78 -0.78 -18.66
CA GLY A 407 -15.08 -1.01 -17.24
C GLY A 407 -14.35 -2.20 -16.63
N GLY A 408 -13.15 -2.50 -17.12
CA GLY A 408 -12.32 -3.62 -16.65
C GLY A 408 -13.03 -4.97 -16.76
N LYS A 409 -12.72 -5.89 -15.84
CA LYS A 409 -13.28 -7.25 -15.86
C LYS A 409 -14.81 -7.29 -15.78
N ARG A 410 -15.44 -6.37 -15.03
CA ARG A 410 -16.91 -6.31 -14.95
C ARG A 410 -17.53 -6.08 -16.31
N ALA A 411 -16.99 -5.13 -17.08
CA ALA A 411 -17.44 -4.89 -18.45
C ALA A 411 -17.14 -6.07 -19.38
N ALA A 412 -16.02 -6.77 -19.19
CA ALA A 412 -15.70 -7.97 -19.95
C ALA A 412 -16.71 -9.10 -19.72
N LEU A 413 -17.00 -9.42 -18.45
CA LEU A 413 -17.99 -10.42 -18.08
C LEU A 413 -19.39 -10.03 -18.57
N TRP A 414 -19.78 -8.76 -18.38
CA TRP A 414 -21.06 -8.24 -18.85
C TRP A 414 -21.21 -8.34 -20.35
N ALA A 415 -20.22 -7.88 -21.13
CA ALA A 415 -20.25 -7.93 -22.59
C ALA A 415 -20.35 -9.37 -23.10
N LEU A 416 -19.54 -10.29 -22.56
CA LEU A 416 -19.62 -11.71 -22.92
C LEU A 416 -21.01 -12.29 -22.59
N SER A 417 -21.52 -12.03 -21.39
CA SER A 417 -22.81 -12.57 -20.93
C SER A 417 -23.98 -12.04 -21.75
N ALA A 418 -24.00 -10.74 -22.02
CA ALA A 418 -25.03 -10.08 -22.82
C ALA A 418 -25.02 -10.61 -24.27
N LEU A 419 -23.84 -10.75 -24.87
CA LEU A 419 -23.72 -11.27 -26.24
C LEU A 419 -24.08 -12.75 -26.33
N GLN A 420 -23.62 -13.59 -25.39
CA GLN A 420 -24.04 -14.99 -25.33
C GLN A 420 -25.56 -15.12 -25.25
N ARG A 421 -26.20 -14.34 -24.38
CA ARG A 421 -27.66 -14.39 -24.20
C ARG A 421 -28.41 -13.87 -25.42
N ALA A 422 -28.01 -12.71 -25.94
CA ALA A 422 -28.69 -12.09 -27.08
C ALA A 422 -28.51 -12.91 -28.38
N ASP A 423 -27.32 -13.45 -28.63
CA ASP A 423 -27.06 -14.33 -29.78
C ASP A 423 -27.80 -15.67 -29.64
N SER A 424 -27.85 -16.24 -28.43
CA SER A 424 -28.63 -17.45 -28.16
C SER A 424 -30.14 -17.24 -28.39
N LEU A 425 -30.71 -16.13 -27.90
CA LEU A 425 -32.13 -15.81 -28.09
C LEU A 425 -32.49 -15.55 -29.56
N THR A 426 -31.51 -15.16 -30.37
CA THR A 426 -31.69 -14.94 -31.81
C THR A 426 -31.24 -16.13 -32.65
N ASN A 427 -30.97 -17.29 -32.04
CA ASN A 427 -30.48 -18.50 -32.71
C ASN A 427 -29.25 -18.22 -33.60
N GLY A 428 -28.33 -17.38 -33.15
CA GLY A 428 -27.12 -16.99 -33.88
C GLY A 428 -27.30 -15.84 -34.88
N ALA A 429 -28.51 -15.31 -35.04
CA ALA A 429 -28.76 -14.24 -36.02
C ALA A 429 -28.06 -12.93 -35.65
N LEU A 430 -27.92 -12.62 -34.36
CA LEU A 430 -27.19 -11.42 -33.90
C LEU A 430 -25.77 -11.40 -34.46
N MET A 431 -24.98 -12.45 -34.22
CA MET A 431 -23.61 -12.52 -34.70
C MET A 431 -23.52 -12.66 -36.22
N LYS A 432 -24.51 -13.29 -36.87
CA LYS A 432 -24.59 -13.36 -38.33
C LYS A 432 -24.80 -11.97 -38.96
N GLN A 433 -25.65 -11.13 -38.35
CA GLN A 433 -25.98 -9.76 -38.80
C GLN A 433 -24.96 -8.70 -38.36
N SER A 434 -24.12 -9.02 -37.38
CA SER A 434 -23.10 -8.09 -36.87
C SER A 434 -21.96 -7.93 -37.87
N ILE A 435 -21.65 -6.69 -38.23
CA ILE A 435 -20.53 -6.39 -39.15
C ILE A 435 -19.33 -5.76 -38.45
N LEU A 436 -19.57 -5.11 -37.31
CA LEU A 436 -18.56 -4.42 -36.54
C LEU A 436 -18.84 -4.60 -35.05
N VAL A 437 -17.79 -4.96 -34.33
CA VAL A 437 -17.72 -4.91 -32.88
C VAL A 437 -16.77 -3.77 -32.54
N THR A 438 -17.26 -2.76 -31.85
CA THR A 438 -16.48 -1.57 -31.45
C THR A 438 -16.70 -1.27 -29.98
N GLY A 439 -15.71 -0.66 -29.33
CA GLY A 439 -15.77 -0.40 -27.91
C GLY A 439 -14.42 -0.12 -27.29
N ALA A 440 -14.35 -0.19 -25.96
CA ALA A 440 -13.15 0.11 -25.21
C ALA A 440 -12.87 -0.92 -24.11
N SER A 441 -11.58 -1.12 -23.81
CA SER A 441 -11.08 -1.83 -22.62
C SER A 441 -11.78 -3.18 -22.41
N GLY A 442 -12.23 -3.47 -21.18
CA GLY A 442 -12.85 -4.73 -20.79
C GLY A 442 -14.03 -5.17 -21.66
N GLY A 443 -14.92 -4.26 -22.06
CA GLY A 443 -16.05 -4.64 -22.92
C GLY A 443 -15.59 -5.18 -24.26
N LEU A 444 -14.55 -4.59 -24.86
CA LEU A 444 -13.97 -5.07 -26.11
C LEU A 444 -13.29 -6.43 -25.93
N ILE A 445 -12.64 -6.67 -24.78
CA ILE A 445 -12.09 -8.00 -24.44
C ILE A 445 -13.21 -9.04 -24.40
N GLY A 446 -14.31 -8.76 -23.69
CA GLY A 446 -15.46 -9.67 -23.60
C GLY A 446 -16.12 -9.95 -24.95
N ALA A 447 -16.28 -8.92 -25.77
CA ALA A 447 -16.88 -9.05 -27.09
C ALA A 447 -15.98 -9.79 -28.09
N SER A 448 -14.67 -9.51 -28.09
CA SER A 448 -13.68 -10.23 -28.90
C SER A 448 -13.59 -11.69 -28.48
N TYR A 449 -13.65 -12.00 -27.18
CA TYR A 449 -13.69 -13.38 -26.70
C TYR A 449 -14.94 -14.08 -27.24
N PHE A 450 -16.13 -13.50 -27.13
CA PHE A 450 -17.34 -14.13 -27.68
C PHE A 450 -17.26 -14.33 -29.20
N ARG A 451 -16.78 -13.31 -29.94
CA ARG A 451 -16.57 -13.41 -31.39
C ARG A 451 -15.64 -14.57 -31.75
N GLU A 452 -14.59 -14.78 -30.98
CA GLU A 452 -13.63 -15.86 -31.20
C GLU A 452 -14.26 -17.23 -30.93
N LEU A 453 -15.05 -17.39 -29.86
CA LEU A 453 -15.81 -18.62 -29.60
C LEU A 453 -16.72 -18.98 -30.77
N LYS A 454 -17.41 -17.98 -31.34
CA LYS A 454 -18.27 -18.17 -32.53
C LYS A 454 -17.47 -18.55 -33.76
N LEU A 455 -16.29 -17.96 -33.98
CA LEU A 455 -15.42 -18.33 -35.10
C LEU A 455 -14.98 -19.79 -34.98
N ARG A 456 -14.46 -20.21 -33.81
CA ARG A 456 -13.98 -21.57 -33.59
C ARG A 456 -15.06 -22.63 -33.79
N ALA A 457 -16.29 -22.35 -33.31
CA ALA A 457 -17.44 -23.20 -33.59
C ALA A 457 -17.74 -23.30 -35.10
N LEU A 458 -17.63 -22.20 -35.85
CA LEU A 458 -17.81 -22.21 -37.32
C LEU A 458 -16.69 -22.96 -38.04
N LEU A 459 -15.49 -23.01 -37.48
CA LEU A 459 -14.35 -23.77 -38.00
C LEU A 459 -14.42 -25.27 -37.66
N GLY A 460 -15.48 -25.71 -36.96
CA GLY A 460 -15.70 -27.12 -36.61
C GLY A 460 -14.98 -27.57 -35.33
N GLU A 461 -14.42 -26.66 -34.55
CA GLU A 461 -13.89 -27.01 -33.22
C GLU A 461 -15.04 -27.42 -32.29
N LYS A 462 -14.81 -28.44 -31.46
CA LYS A 462 -15.77 -28.92 -30.45
C LYS A 462 -15.85 -27.94 -29.27
N ILE A 463 -16.47 -26.79 -29.48
CA ILE A 463 -16.66 -25.73 -28.49
C ILE A 463 -18.13 -25.32 -28.46
N GLU A 464 -18.64 -25.03 -27.26
CA GLU A 464 -20.02 -24.59 -27.03
C GLU A 464 -20.03 -23.09 -26.69
N PRO A 465 -20.25 -22.17 -27.66
CA PRO A 465 -20.03 -20.75 -27.46
C PRO A 465 -20.88 -20.10 -26.37
N TYR A 466 -22.03 -20.70 -26.05
CA TYR A 466 -22.97 -20.20 -25.04
C TYR A 466 -22.74 -20.79 -23.64
N ALA A 467 -21.78 -21.71 -23.49
CA ALA A 467 -21.53 -22.39 -22.24
C ALA A 467 -21.12 -21.43 -21.11
N ALA A 468 -21.57 -21.76 -19.90
CA ALA A 468 -21.30 -20.97 -18.69
C ALA A 468 -19.81 -20.89 -18.35
N VAL A 469 -19.03 -21.93 -18.68
CA VAL A 469 -17.60 -22.01 -18.43
C VAL A 469 -16.81 -20.82 -18.98
N HIS A 470 -17.26 -20.19 -20.07
CA HIS A 470 -16.60 -19.01 -20.64
C HIS A 470 -16.78 -17.77 -19.74
N ARG A 471 -17.93 -17.65 -19.09
CA ARG A 471 -18.23 -16.60 -18.11
C ARG A 471 -17.37 -16.79 -16.86
N ASP A 472 -17.23 -18.02 -16.39
CA ASP A 472 -16.38 -18.34 -15.24
C ASP A 472 -14.91 -18.01 -15.52
N ARG A 473 -14.41 -18.38 -16.71
CA ARG A 473 -13.03 -18.10 -17.13
C ARG A 473 -12.74 -16.62 -17.28
N ILE A 474 -13.64 -15.84 -17.90
CA ILE A 474 -13.39 -14.39 -18.07
C ILE A 474 -13.51 -13.61 -16.76
N ALA A 475 -14.24 -14.17 -15.78
CA ALA A 475 -14.40 -13.58 -14.45
C ALA A 475 -13.22 -13.89 -13.51
N THR A 476 -12.35 -14.84 -13.86
CA THR A 476 -11.24 -15.30 -13.00
C THR A 476 -10.24 -14.17 -12.72
N ASP A 477 -9.49 -14.27 -11.61
CA ASP A 477 -8.53 -13.23 -11.27
C ASP A 477 -7.34 -13.15 -12.25
N ASN A 478 -7.09 -11.95 -12.74
CA ASN A 478 -5.91 -11.61 -13.52
C ASN A 478 -5.13 -10.44 -12.89
N LEU A 479 -5.68 -9.77 -11.88
CA LEU A 479 -5.12 -8.55 -11.35
C LEU A 479 -4.07 -8.84 -10.28
N ASN A 480 -4.28 -9.84 -9.42
CA ASN A 480 -3.23 -10.26 -8.49
C ASN A 480 -2.00 -10.79 -9.24
N PRO A 481 -2.11 -11.68 -10.25
CA PRO A 481 -0.97 -12.09 -11.06
C PRO A 481 -0.24 -10.92 -11.74
N LEU A 482 -0.99 -9.96 -12.31
CA LEU A 482 -0.40 -8.80 -12.99
C LEU A 482 0.33 -7.86 -12.03
N ILE A 483 -0.29 -7.49 -10.90
CA ILE A 483 0.31 -6.61 -9.89
C ILE A 483 1.50 -7.31 -9.23
N PHE A 484 1.38 -8.60 -8.94
CA PHE A 484 2.47 -9.39 -8.39
C PHE A 484 3.65 -9.46 -9.38
N SER A 485 3.38 -9.75 -10.66
CA SER A 485 4.42 -9.77 -11.70
C SER A 485 5.10 -8.41 -11.86
N LEU A 486 4.34 -7.32 -11.89
CA LEU A 486 4.89 -5.98 -12.00
C LEU A 486 5.87 -5.66 -10.87
N MET A 487 5.54 -6.05 -9.64
CA MET A 487 6.41 -5.73 -8.51
C MET A 487 7.53 -6.74 -8.32
N ALA A 488 7.26 -8.03 -8.43
CA ALA A 488 8.24 -9.07 -8.14
C ALA A 488 9.20 -9.33 -9.31
N SER A 489 8.71 -9.22 -10.54
CA SER A 489 9.50 -9.40 -11.77
C SER A 489 10.06 -8.06 -12.25
N ASP A 490 9.21 -7.11 -12.61
CA ASP A 490 9.66 -5.97 -13.41
C ASP A 490 10.49 -4.95 -12.61
N LEU A 491 10.23 -4.84 -11.30
CA LEU A 491 10.92 -3.88 -10.43
C LEU A 491 12.23 -4.40 -9.82
N PHE A 492 12.38 -5.73 -9.65
CA PHE A 492 13.53 -6.33 -8.92
C PHE A 492 14.33 -7.36 -9.71
N VAL A 493 13.68 -8.22 -10.50
CA VAL A 493 14.33 -9.39 -11.14
C VAL A 493 14.51 -9.19 -12.65
N GLY A 494 13.79 -8.24 -13.24
CA GLY A 494 13.68 -8.07 -14.68
C GLY A 494 14.99 -7.79 -15.41
N PHE A 495 16.12 -7.51 -14.75
CA PHE A 495 17.41 -7.16 -15.36
C PHE A 495 18.05 -8.22 -16.28
N THR A 496 17.37 -9.33 -16.57
CA THR A 496 17.73 -10.20 -17.69
C THR A 496 17.23 -9.58 -19.00
N GLN A 497 18.20 -9.16 -19.82
CA GLN A 497 18.00 -8.86 -21.25
C GLN A 497 17.36 -10.03 -21.99
#